data_AF-A0A955A9P2-F1
#
_entry.id   AF-A0A955A9P2-F1
#
_cell.length_a   1.000
_cell.length_b   1.000
_cell.length_c   1.000
_cell.angle_alpha   90.00
_cell.angle_beta   90.00
_cell.angle_gamma   90.00
#
_symmetry.space_group_name_H-M   'P 1'
#
loop_
_entity.id
_entity.type
_entity.pdbx_description
1 polymer ?
#
loop_
_entity_poly.entity_id
_entity_poly.type
_entity_poly.pdbx_seq_one_letter_code
_entity_poly.pdbx_strand_id
1 'polypeptide(L)'
;NLAAGDSSDHNFASGKLDFTPYYMQVDVEREDGNDLVLDPLFSLWFEEAALRFGWVQIDGQMPAHTWDWPSHPVADEQAKADANATRLRTGQATLSTIFSEDGDDYEDEVEVMASDYGVTVDEMKSILRNSIFNDKGALASMAQAENAATGSAQ
;
A
#
# COMPACT_ATOMS: atom_id res chain seq x y z
N ASN A 1 15.20 16.67 -23.56
CA ASN A 1 15.91 15.51 -24.13
C ASN A 1 15.02 14.73 -25.12
N LEU A 2 13.80 14.34 -24.71
CA LEU A 2 12.86 13.56 -25.53
C LEU A 2 12.40 14.26 -26.83
N ALA A 3 12.23 15.58 -26.81
CA ALA A 3 11.82 16.36 -27.99
C ALA A 3 12.96 16.70 -28.97
N ALA A 4 14.22 16.56 -28.55
CA ALA A 4 15.40 16.93 -29.34
C ALA A 4 16.24 15.72 -29.79
N GLY A 5 16.04 14.53 -29.20
CA GLY A 5 16.71 13.30 -29.60
C GLY A 5 18.22 13.25 -29.33
N ASP A 6 18.73 14.17 -28.51
CA ASP A 6 20.15 14.24 -28.14
C ASP A 6 20.32 14.11 -26.63
N SER A 7 21.20 13.20 -26.24
CA SER A 7 21.50 12.83 -24.86
C SER A 7 22.99 12.95 -24.52
N SER A 8 23.79 13.58 -25.39
CA SER A 8 25.24 13.67 -25.21
C SER A 8 25.67 14.48 -23.97
N ASP A 9 24.88 15.49 -23.56
CA ASP A 9 25.19 16.39 -22.44
C ASP A 9 24.24 16.23 -21.23
N HIS A 10 23.38 15.21 -21.25
CA HIS A 10 22.34 15.02 -20.22
C HIS A 10 22.69 13.87 -19.28
N ASN A 11 22.82 14.15 -17.98
CA ASN A 11 22.97 13.10 -16.97
C ASN A 11 21.62 12.38 -16.74
N PHE A 12 21.66 11.16 -16.23
CA PHE A 12 20.48 10.33 -15.92
C PHE A 12 19.42 11.04 -15.04
N ALA A 13 19.83 12.01 -14.21
CA ALA A 13 18.91 12.79 -13.38
C ALA A 13 18.07 13.80 -14.20
N SER A 14 18.63 14.37 -15.27
CA SER A 14 17.90 15.28 -16.16
C SER A 14 16.83 14.59 -17.01
N GLY A 15 17.05 13.33 -17.40
CA GLY A 15 16.03 12.53 -18.10
C GLY A 15 14.82 12.16 -17.24
N LYS A 16 14.99 12.02 -15.92
CA LYS A 16 13.88 11.73 -14.98
C LYS A 16 13.01 12.95 -14.69
N LEU A 17 13.60 14.15 -14.66
CA LEU A 17 12.86 15.40 -14.43
C LEU A 17 11.88 15.69 -15.59
N ASP A 18 12.21 15.24 -16.80
CA ASP A 18 11.35 15.36 -17.99
C ASP A 18 10.05 14.52 -17.86
N PHE A 19 9.99 13.47 -17.01
CA PHE A 19 8.80 12.62 -16.84
C PHE A 19 7.87 13.06 -15.71
N THR A 20 8.31 13.89 -14.77
CA THR A 20 7.47 14.35 -13.65
C THR A 20 6.16 15.01 -14.14
N PRO A 21 6.17 15.94 -15.12
CA PRO A 21 4.93 16.53 -15.63
C PRO A 21 4.01 15.52 -16.30
N TYR A 22 4.57 14.49 -16.93
CA TYR A 22 3.80 13.40 -17.54
C TYR A 22 3.06 12.58 -16.48
N TYR A 23 3.74 12.17 -15.41
CA TYR A 23 3.10 11.43 -14.31
C TYR A 23 2.02 12.25 -13.61
N MET A 24 2.24 13.56 -13.41
CA MET A 24 1.21 14.47 -12.89
C MET A 24 -0.02 14.55 -13.81
N GLN A 25 0.18 14.54 -15.12
CA GLN A 25 -0.94 14.49 -16.08
C GLN A 25 -1.68 13.16 -15.98
N VAL A 26 -0.96 12.05 -15.87
CA VAL A 26 -1.57 10.72 -15.68
C VAL A 26 -2.44 10.69 -14.42
N ASP A 27 -2.00 11.30 -13.32
CA ASP A 27 -2.81 11.38 -12.09
C ASP A 27 -4.10 12.18 -12.30
N VAL A 28 -4.04 13.29 -13.05
CA VAL A 28 -5.26 14.04 -13.43
C VAL A 28 -6.19 13.19 -14.28
N GLU A 29 -5.65 12.47 -15.28
CA GLU A 29 -6.45 11.58 -16.14
C GLU A 29 -7.07 10.42 -15.36
N ARG A 30 -6.39 9.92 -14.32
CA ARG A 30 -6.92 8.89 -13.41
C ARG A 30 -8.07 9.42 -12.57
N GLU A 31 -7.92 10.62 -11.99
CA GLU A 31 -9.01 11.26 -11.24
C GLU A 31 -10.22 11.59 -12.13
N ASP A 32 -9.98 12.11 -13.34
CA ASP A 32 -11.06 12.29 -14.32
C ASP A 32 -11.72 10.94 -14.67
N GLY A 33 -10.95 9.86 -14.74
CA GLY A 33 -11.45 8.49 -14.93
C GLY A 33 -12.31 8.00 -13.76
N ASN A 34 -11.91 8.28 -12.53
CA ASN A 34 -12.67 7.99 -11.32
C ASN A 34 -14.04 8.70 -11.39
N ASP A 35 -14.03 10.02 -11.53
CA ASP A 35 -15.23 10.86 -11.46
C ASP A 35 -16.18 10.65 -12.64
N LEU A 36 -15.65 10.50 -13.86
CA LEU A 36 -16.47 10.48 -15.08
C LEU A 36 -16.92 9.08 -15.49
N VAL A 37 -16.21 8.04 -15.07
CA VAL A 37 -16.43 6.67 -15.56
C VAL A 37 -16.63 5.69 -14.42
N LEU A 38 -15.67 5.56 -13.50
CA LEU A 38 -15.68 4.48 -12.51
C LEU A 38 -16.76 4.69 -11.44
N ASP A 39 -16.86 5.89 -10.86
CA ASP A 39 -17.84 6.20 -9.83
C ASP A 39 -19.28 6.10 -10.33
N PRO A 40 -19.66 6.67 -11.51
CA PRO A 40 -21.00 6.48 -12.05
C PRO A 40 -21.32 5.01 -12.37
N LEU A 41 -20.34 4.27 -12.91
CA LEU A 41 -20.51 2.86 -13.24
C LEU A 41 -20.70 2.02 -11.97
N PHE A 42 -19.86 2.23 -10.96
CA PHE A 42 -19.92 1.52 -9.69
C PHE A 42 -21.20 1.86 -8.93
N SER A 43 -21.66 3.11 -8.96
CA SER A 43 -22.94 3.52 -8.36
C SER A 43 -24.11 2.73 -8.95
N LEU A 44 -24.22 2.69 -10.28
CA LEU A 44 -25.26 1.93 -10.97
C LEU A 44 -25.17 0.43 -10.70
N TRP A 45 -23.97 -0.12 -10.72
CA TRP A 45 -23.75 -1.54 -10.41
C TRP A 45 -24.13 -1.85 -8.97
N PHE A 46 -23.77 -1.00 -8.01
CA PHE A 46 -24.02 -1.20 -6.59
C PHE A 46 -25.51 -1.11 -6.26
N GLU A 47 -26.25 -0.22 -6.92
CA GLU A 47 -27.71 -0.16 -6.80
C GLU A 47 -28.35 -1.50 -7.18
N GLU A 48 -27.98 -2.06 -8.34
CA GLU A 48 -28.48 -3.35 -8.81
C GLU A 48 -28.04 -4.51 -7.92
N ALA A 49 -26.77 -4.52 -7.48
CA ALA A 49 -26.24 -5.53 -6.58
C ALA A 49 -26.98 -5.50 -5.22
N ALA A 50 -27.22 -4.31 -4.66
CA ALA A 50 -27.93 -4.16 -3.41
C ALA A 50 -29.37 -4.66 -3.50
N LEU A 51 -30.08 -4.38 -4.59
CA LEU A 51 -31.42 -4.93 -4.84
C LEU A 51 -31.38 -6.47 -4.96
N ARG A 52 -30.38 -7.00 -5.66
CA ARG A 52 -30.26 -8.45 -5.92
C ARG A 52 -29.87 -9.27 -4.69
N PHE A 53 -28.98 -8.73 -3.85
CA PHE A 53 -28.41 -9.42 -2.68
C PHE A 53 -29.04 -8.95 -1.35
N GLY A 54 -29.90 -7.93 -1.38
CA GLY A 54 -30.55 -7.38 -0.19
C GLY A 54 -29.60 -6.58 0.70
N TRP A 55 -28.59 -5.93 0.13
CA TRP A 55 -27.66 -5.09 0.90
C TRP A 55 -28.36 -3.81 1.37
N VAL A 56 -28.07 -3.41 2.61
CA VAL A 56 -28.63 -2.18 3.18
C VAL A 56 -27.91 -1.00 2.56
N GLN A 57 -28.63 -0.20 1.77
CA GLN A 57 -28.16 1.10 1.34
C GLN A 57 -28.44 2.11 2.46
N ILE A 58 -27.38 2.77 2.95
CA ILE A 58 -27.53 3.92 3.84
C ILE A 58 -27.80 5.12 2.95
N ASP A 59 -28.99 5.72 3.05
CA ASP A 59 -29.41 6.91 2.30
C ASP A 59 -29.34 6.79 0.77
N GLY A 60 -29.41 5.55 0.23
CA GLY A 60 -29.27 5.32 -1.21
C GLY A 60 -27.89 5.66 -1.76
N GLN A 61 -26.90 5.85 -0.89
CA GLN A 61 -25.53 6.17 -1.28
C GLN A 61 -24.68 4.92 -1.37
N MET A 62 -23.81 4.90 -2.36
CA MET A 62 -22.74 3.93 -2.51
C MET A 62 -21.77 4.03 -1.30
N PRO A 63 -21.21 2.90 -0.83
CA PRO A 63 -20.22 2.94 0.25
C PRO A 63 -18.99 3.78 -0.13
N ALA A 64 -18.31 4.29 0.90
CA ALA A 64 -17.00 4.90 0.73
C ALA A 64 -16.05 3.87 0.12
N HIS A 65 -15.41 4.23 -0.99
CA HIS A 65 -14.53 3.38 -1.76
C HIS A 65 -13.41 4.23 -2.35
N THR A 66 -12.35 3.56 -2.81
CA THR A 66 -11.22 4.15 -3.51
C THR A 66 -10.84 3.24 -4.66
N TRP A 67 -10.20 3.80 -5.68
CA TRP A 67 -9.66 3.05 -6.80
C TRP A 67 -8.15 2.94 -6.66
N ASP A 68 -7.66 1.70 -6.63
CA ASP A 68 -6.24 1.41 -6.47
C ASP A 68 -5.56 1.48 -7.85
N TRP A 69 -4.89 2.60 -8.09
CA TRP A 69 -4.12 2.83 -9.31
C TRP A 69 -2.64 2.52 -9.06
N PRO A 70 -1.95 1.84 -9.99
CA PRO A 70 -0.54 1.51 -9.81
C PRO A 70 0.34 2.74 -9.60
N SER A 71 1.26 2.65 -8.63
CA SER A 71 2.25 3.68 -8.34
C SER A 71 3.11 4.01 -9.55
N HIS A 72 3.57 5.25 -9.65
CA HIS A 72 4.58 5.62 -10.65
C HIS A 72 5.94 4.99 -10.30
N PRO A 73 6.78 4.68 -11.31
CA PRO A 73 8.12 4.14 -11.07
C PRO A 73 8.95 5.05 -10.18
N VAL A 74 9.44 4.52 -9.05
CA VAL A 74 10.32 5.26 -8.14
C VAL A 74 11.77 5.19 -8.60
N ALA A 75 12.53 6.23 -8.28
CA ALA A 75 13.93 6.32 -8.71
C ALA A 75 14.87 5.37 -7.95
N ASP A 76 14.52 5.03 -6.72
CA ASP A 76 15.29 4.18 -5.80
C ASP A 76 14.29 3.30 -5.02
N GLU A 77 14.22 2.02 -5.41
CA GLU A 77 13.33 1.03 -4.79
C GLU A 77 13.72 0.73 -3.35
N GLN A 78 15.02 0.80 -3.02
CA GLN A 78 15.49 0.56 -1.66
C GLN A 78 15.04 1.70 -0.74
N ALA A 79 15.16 2.95 -1.19
CA ALA A 79 14.67 4.09 -0.43
C ALA A 79 13.15 4.04 -0.21
N LYS A 80 12.38 3.58 -1.20
CA LYS A 80 10.93 3.33 -1.05
C LYS A 80 10.65 2.24 -0.02
N ALA A 81 11.35 1.10 -0.09
CA ALA A 81 11.19 0.00 0.85
C ALA A 81 11.51 0.42 2.29
N ASP A 82 12.60 1.16 2.51
CA ASP A 82 13.00 1.66 3.83
C ASP A 82 11.98 2.67 4.40
N ALA A 83 11.43 3.53 3.53
CA ALA A 83 10.37 4.46 3.89
C ALA A 83 9.08 3.72 4.27
N ASN A 84 8.69 2.70 3.49
CA ASN A 84 7.52 1.88 3.77
C ASN A 84 7.66 1.10 5.08
N ALA A 85 8.82 0.48 5.32
CA ALA A 85 9.12 -0.18 6.60
C ALA A 85 9.02 0.79 7.78
N THR A 86 9.50 2.02 7.61
CA THR A 86 9.40 3.08 8.62
C THR A 86 7.94 3.48 8.87
N ARG A 87 7.14 3.71 7.81
CA ARG A 87 5.72 4.08 7.89
C ARG A 87 4.88 3.01 8.57
N LEU A 88 5.13 1.73 8.27
CA LEU A 88 4.48 0.59 8.92
C LEU A 88 4.79 0.56 10.42
N ARG A 89 6.07 0.66 10.78
CA ARG A 89 6.50 0.59 12.18
C ARG A 89 6.02 1.78 13.01
N THR A 90 5.95 2.98 12.44
CA THR A 90 5.43 4.18 13.12
C THR A 90 3.92 4.25 13.14
N GLY A 91 3.21 3.34 12.45
CA GLY A 91 1.76 3.35 12.34
C GLY A 91 1.21 4.47 11.45
N GLN A 92 2.05 5.08 10.61
CA GLN A 92 1.62 6.09 9.62
C GLN A 92 0.95 5.45 8.40
N ALA A 93 1.18 4.17 8.16
CA ALA A 93 0.53 3.39 7.12
C ALA A 93 0.22 1.97 7.62
N THR A 94 -0.76 1.33 7.00
CA THR A 94 -1.04 -0.10 7.16
C THR A 94 -0.53 -0.88 5.96
N LEU A 95 -0.48 -2.21 6.07
CA LEU A 95 -0.17 -3.06 4.91
C LEU A 95 -1.16 -2.82 3.77
N SER A 96 -2.47 -2.78 4.06
CA SER A 96 -3.49 -2.46 3.06
C SER A 96 -3.19 -1.17 2.29
N THR A 97 -2.86 -0.07 2.99
CA THR A 97 -2.51 1.19 2.32
C THR A 97 -1.29 1.07 1.42
N ILE A 98 -0.27 0.30 1.82
CA ILE A 98 0.95 0.14 1.02
C ILE A 98 0.70 -0.70 -0.23
N PHE A 99 -0.09 -1.77 -0.13
CA PHE A 99 -0.48 -2.59 -1.29
C PHE A 99 -1.37 -1.78 -2.25
N SER A 100 -2.36 -1.05 -1.72
CA SER A 100 -3.20 -0.15 -2.52
C SER A 100 -2.40 0.94 -3.25
N GLU A 101 -1.36 1.50 -2.62
CA GLU A 101 -0.45 2.47 -3.25
C GLU A 101 0.32 1.87 -4.45
N ASP A 102 0.53 0.56 -4.46
CA ASP A 102 1.17 -0.18 -5.55
C ASP A 102 0.16 -0.72 -6.58
N GLY A 103 -1.14 -0.59 -6.30
CA GLY A 103 -2.23 -1.05 -7.17
C GLY A 103 -2.67 -2.49 -6.92
N ASP A 104 -2.26 -3.07 -5.79
CA ASP A 104 -2.55 -4.46 -5.39
C ASP A 104 -3.51 -4.51 -4.20
N ASP A 105 -4.32 -5.56 -4.09
CA ASP A 105 -5.19 -5.79 -2.93
C ASP A 105 -4.48 -6.66 -1.89
N TYR A 106 -4.29 -6.12 -0.68
CA TYR A 106 -3.68 -6.86 0.43
C TYR A 106 -4.43 -8.14 0.81
N GLU A 107 -5.77 -8.18 0.68
CA GLU A 107 -6.53 -9.37 1.05
C GLU A 107 -6.27 -10.53 0.08
N ASP A 108 -6.13 -10.25 -1.20
CA ASP A 108 -5.75 -11.24 -2.21
C ASP A 108 -4.28 -11.65 -2.03
N GLU A 109 -3.39 -10.68 -1.84
CA GLU A 109 -1.94 -10.94 -1.73
C GLU A 109 -1.60 -11.76 -0.48
N VAL A 110 -2.29 -11.54 0.65
CA VAL A 110 -2.05 -12.35 1.86
C VAL A 110 -2.52 -13.80 1.69
N GLU A 111 -3.53 -14.07 0.86
CA GLU A 111 -3.94 -15.43 0.51
C GLU A 111 -2.88 -16.13 -0.34
N VAL A 112 -2.34 -15.43 -1.34
CA VAL A 112 -1.23 -15.94 -2.16
C VAL A 112 -0.01 -16.23 -1.29
N MET A 113 0.41 -15.29 -0.44
CA MET A 113 1.51 -15.50 0.50
C MET A 113 1.27 -16.71 1.40
N ALA A 114 0.07 -16.83 1.98
CA ALA A 114 -0.26 -17.95 2.86
C ALA A 114 -0.12 -19.29 2.11
N SER A 115 -0.64 -19.36 0.88
CA SER A 115 -0.49 -20.52 -0.01
C SER A 115 0.98 -20.84 -0.29
N ASP A 116 1.78 -19.83 -0.65
CA ASP A 116 3.20 -19.99 -1.01
C ASP A 116 4.05 -20.46 0.17
N TYR A 117 3.77 -19.97 1.37
CA TYR A 117 4.46 -20.37 2.59
C TYR A 117 3.87 -21.63 3.25
N GLY A 118 2.77 -22.16 2.72
CA GLY A 118 2.10 -23.36 3.26
C GLY A 118 1.52 -23.15 4.66
N VAL A 119 1.08 -21.93 4.96
CA VAL A 119 0.47 -21.54 6.23
C VAL A 119 -0.98 -21.11 6.02
N THR A 120 -1.75 -21.00 7.10
CA THR A 120 -3.08 -20.39 7.01
C THR A 120 -2.98 -18.86 6.90
N VAL A 121 -4.02 -18.22 6.38
CA VAL A 121 -4.10 -16.75 6.25
C VAL A 121 -3.92 -16.05 7.61
N ASP A 122 -4.52 -16.60 8.68
CA ASP A 122 -4.40 -16.04 10.04
C ASP A 122 -2.97 -16.16 10.60
N GLU A 123 -2.29 -17.26 10.29
CA GLU A 123 -0.88 -17.44 10.62
C GLU A 123 0.00 -16.47 9.84
N MET A 124 -0.27 -16.28 8.54
CA MET A 124 0.45 -15.31 7.70
C MET A 124 0.29 -13.88 8.23
N LYS A 125 -0.94 -13.46 8.53
CA LYS A 125 -1.22 -12.16 9.17
C LYS A 125 -0.49 -12.00 10.50
N SER A 126 -0.39 -13.07 11.29
CA SER A 126 0.36 -13.06 12.55
C SER A 126 1.88 -12.94 12.34
N ILE A 127 2.43 -13.62 11.32
CA ILE A 127 3.84 -13.54 10.93
C ILE A 127 4.18 -12.11 10.49
N LEU A 128 3.37 -11.51 9.60
CA LEU A 128 3.58 -10.14 9.11
C LEU A 128 3.51 -9.12 10.24
N ARG A 129 2.48 -9.20 11.11
CA ARG A 129 2.37 -8.35 12.29
C ARG A 129 3.62 -8.44 13.17
N ASN A 130 4.09 -9.66 13.43
CA ASN A 130 5.29 -9.86 14.23
C ASN A 130 6.53 -9.31 13.51
N SER A 131 6.66 -9.46 12.20
CA SER A 131 7.82 -8.91 11.48
C SER A 131 7.87 -7.38 11.52
N ILE A 132 6.71 -6.71 11.48
CA ILE A 132 6.61 -5.24 11.46
C ILE A 132 6.88 -4.64 12.84
N PHE A 133 6.27 -5.21 13.89
CA PHE A 133 6.28 -4.60 15.22
C PHE A 133 7.29 -5.21 16.18
N ASN A 134 7.81 -6.40 15.90
CA ASN A 134 8.67 -7.16 16.82
C ASN A 134 10.15 -7.03 16.44
N ASP A 135 10.59 -5.78 16.25
CA ASP A 135 11.98 -5.46 15.96
C ASP A 135 12.86 -6.04 17.08
N LYS A 136 13.91 -6.79 16.73
CA LYS A 136 14.73 -7.58 17.66
C LYS A 136 15.31 -6.76 18.83
N GLY A 137 15.41 -5.44 18.67
CA GLY A 137 15.83 -4.51 19.72
C GLY A 137 14.82 -4.33 20.86
N ALA A 138 13.51 -4.38 20.59
CA ALA A 138 12.46 -4.20 21.60
C ALA A 138 12.29 -5.45 22.48
N LEU A 139 12.33 -6.64 21.88
CA LEU A 139 12.32 -7.90 22.64
C LEU A 139 13.57 -8.09 23.48
N ALA A 140 14.75 -7.73 22.97
CA ALA A 140 15.99 -7.83 23.72
C ALA A 140 16.01 -6.90 24.94
N SER A 141 15.45 -5.68 24.81
CA SER A 141 15.35 -4.73 25.92
C SER A 141 14.24 -5.09 26.92
N MET A 142 13.12 -5.68 26.47
CA MET A 142 12.11 -6.24 27.37
C MET A 142 12.61 -7.47 28.14
N ALA A 143 13.30 -8.40 27.48
CA ALA A 143 13.92 -9.56 28.13
C ALA A 143 15.05 -9.16 29.10
N GLN A 144 15.79 -8.10 28.81
CA GLN A 144 16.77 -7.52 29.74
C GLN A 144 16.10 -6.83 30.93
N ALA A 145 15.00 -6.10 30.72
CA ALA A 145 14.22 -5.47 31.79
C ALA A 145 13.58 -6.50 32.73
N GLU A 146 13.07 -7.61 32.18
CA GLU A 146 12.50 -8.70 32.95
C GLU A 146 13.57 -9.45 33.78
N ASN A 147 14.73 -9.74 33.18
CA ASN A 147 15.87 -10.34 33.90
C ASN A 147 16.44 -9.42 35.01
N ALA A 148 16.47 -8.11 34.80
CA ALA A 148 16.88 -7.13 35.80
C ALA A 148 15.86 -7.02 36.96
N ALA A 149 14.56 -7.20 36.68
CA ALA A 149 13.51 -7.24 37.69
C ALA A 149 13.57 -8.52 38.54
N THR A 150 13.94 -9.67 37.96
CA THR A 150 14.10 -10.94 38.70
C THR A 150 15.44 -11.06 39.42
N GLY A 151 16.51 -10.43 38.93
CA GLY A 151 17.84 -10.46 39.55
C GLY A 151 18.01 -9.54 40.77
N SER A 152 17.05 -8.63 41.02
CA SER A 152 17.03 -7.77 42.22
C SER A 152 16.21 -8.36 43.39
N ALA A 153 15.65 -9.55 43.19
CA ALA A 153 14.85 -10.29 44.18
C ALA A 153 15.57 -11.53 44.77
N GLN A 154 16.90 -11.64 44.60
CA GLN A 154 17.75 -12.64 45.26
C GLN A 154 18.79 -11.99 46.18
#